data_AF-A0A1W9TMR2-F1
#
_entry.id   AF-A0A1W9TMR2-F1
#
_cell.length_a   1.000
_cell.length_b   1.000
_cell.length_c   1.000
_cell.angle_alpha   90.00
_cell.angle_beta   90.00
_cell.angle_gamma   90.00
#
_symmetry.space_group_name_H-M   'P 1'
#
loop_
_entity.id
_entity.type
_entity.pdbx_description
1 polymer ?
#
loop_
_entity_poly.entity_id
_entity_poly.type
_entity_poly.pdbx_seq_one_letter_code
_entity_poly.pdbx_strand_id
1 'polypeptide(L)'
;MKLINDRRLKMLCRYKIRPISPLITPFMSDTFFGHFCWAIRYDKGEGFLADFLDAYGDGKSAPVLFSSAVVSGTLQRPVLPPLDRAQTRRFVEEKFINDNAELFRDMTDRQRVFTGMSLIKAWNKLEYISIEQWKKLKDDYSELRVLKTFFERYKREEGFSDSTSFETEVATSNAISRTSGTVTAESGGLFQREK
;
A
#
# COMPACT_ATOMS: atom_id res chain seq x y z
N MET A 1 -46.20 7.48 -6.48
CA MET A 1 -45.17 6.82 -5.62
C MET A 1 -43.84 7.50 -5.91
N LYS A 2 -43.48 8.52 -5.12
CA LYS A 2 -42.25 9.30 -5.30
C LYS A 2 -41.08 8.45 -4.81
N LEU A 3 -40.29 7.89 -5.73
CA LEU A 3 -38.94 7.43 -5.43
C LEU A 3 -38.11 8.69 -5.15
N ILE A 4 -37.89 8.96 -3.87
CA ILE A 4 -36.96 10.00 -3.41
C ILE A 4 -35.58 9.54 -3.88
N ASN A 5 -35.13 10.17 -4.96
CA ASN A 5 -33.82 9.98 -5.55
C ASN A 5 -32.83 10.78 -4.69
N ASP A 6 -32.57 10.32 -3.46
CA ASP A 6 -31.50 10.88 -2.62
C ASP A 6 -30.14 10.34 -3.12
N ARG A 7 -29.75 10.80 -4.31
CA ARG A 7 -28.37 10.71 -4.79
C ARG A 7 -27.61 11.91 -4.24
N ARG A 8 -27.29 11.92 -2.95
CA ARG A 8 -26.04 12.57 -2.53
C ARG A 8 -24.91 11.83 -3.23
N LEU A 9 -24.51 12.34 -4.39
CA LEU A 9 -23.30 11.92 -5.09
C LEU A 9 -22.17 11.89 -4.06
N LYS A 10 -21.71 10.70 -3.70
CA LYS A 10 -20.45 10.51 -2.98
C LYS A 10 -19.37 11.04 -3.91
N MET A 11 -19.04 12.32 -3.79
CA MET A 11 -17.95 12.93 -4.56
C MET A 11 -16.64 12.34 -4.05
N LEU A 12 -15.94 11.61 -4.92
CA LEU A 12 -14.58 11.17 -4.66
C LEU A 12 -13.63 12.27 -5.12
N CYS A 13 -13.02 12.96 -4.16
CA CYS A 13 -11.97 13.93 -4.43
C CYS A 13 -10.60 13.23 -4.35
N ARG A 14 -9.78 13.36 -5.40
CA ARG A 14 -8.42 12.81 -5.42
C ARG A 14 -7.40 13.94 -5.25
N TYR A 15 -6.67 13.90 -4.15
CA TYR A 15 -5.55 14.80 -3.88
C TYR A 15 -4.22 14.10 -4.16
N LYS A 16 -3.26 14.84 -4.73
CA LYS A 16 -1.88 14.38 -4.91
C LYS A 16 -0.98 15.21 -4.02
N ILE A 17 -0.23 14.54 -3.14
CA ILE A 17 0.73 15.17 -2.24
C ILE A 17 2.12 14.83 -2.77
N ARG A 18 2.98 15.84 -2.89
CA ARG A 18 4.40 15.67 -3.22
C ARG A 18 5.22 16.09 -2.00
N PRO A 19 5.72 15.15 -1.19
CA PRO A 19 6.62 15.47 -0.09
C PRO A 19 7.86 16.19 -0.62
N ILE A 20 8.31 17.22 0.10
CA ILE A 20 9.58 17.93 -0.15
C ILE A 20 10.69 17.49 0.81
N SER A 21 10.38 16.54 1.70
CA SER A 21 11.28 15.92 2.67
C SER A 21 10.80 14.50 2.98
N PRO A 22 11.65 13.64 3.60
CA PRO A 22 11.23 12.34 4.13
C PRO A 22 10.05 12.44 5.10
N LEU A 23 9.26 11.37 5.21
CA LEU A 23 8.04 11.31 6.01
C LEU A 23 8.24 10.34 7.17
N ILE A 24 8.13 10.84 8.40
CA ILE A 24 8.29 10.00 9.60
C ILE A 24 7.05 9.09 9.80
N THR A 25 5.87 9.66 9.62
CA THR A 25 4.60 8.94 9.80
C THR A 25 3.97 8.71 8.44
N PRO A 26 3.69 7.45 8.06
CA PRO A 26 2.93 7.16 6.85
C PRO A 26 1.59 7.91 6.86
N PHE A 27 1.19 8.39 5.69
CA PHE A 27 -0.07 9.11 5.51
C PHE A 27 -1.27 8.16 5.54
N MET A 28 -1.64 7.72 6.75
CA MET A 28 -2.80 6.88 7.00
C MET A 28 -4.09 7.72 7.14
N SER A 29 -5.24 7.10 6.92
CA SER A 29 -6.55 7.78 6.95
C SER A 29 -6.84 8.47 8.28
N ASP A 30 -6.44 7.85 9.40
CA ASP A 30 -6.60 8.37 10.75
C ASP A 30 -5.70 9.60 10.99
N THR A 31 -4.48 9.60 10.45
CA THR A 31 -3.55 10.73 10.51
C THR A 31 -4.12 11.93 9.75
N PHE A 32 -4.67 11.71 8.55
CA PHE A 32 -5.35 12.78 7.81
C PHE A 32 -6.58 13.29 8.55
N PHE A 33 -7.40 12.39 9.08
CA PHE A 33 -8.59 12.76 9.83
C PHE A 33 -8.24 13.59 11.08
N GLY A 34 -7.22 13.18 11.83
CA GLY A 34 -6.73 13.93 12.99
C GLY A 34 -6.25 15.33 12.62
N HIS A 35 -5.42 15.46 11.58
CA HIS A 35 -4.99 16.77 11.09
C HIS A 35 -6.15 17.63 10.57
N PHE A 36 -7.14 17.02 9.93
CA PHE A 36 -8.35 17.70 9.49
C PHE A 36 -9.17 18.24 10.68
N CYS A 37 -9.34 17.45 11.74
CA CYS A 37 -9.99 17.88 12.98
C CYS A 37 -9.23 19.03 13.66
N TRP A 38 -7.89 19.00 13.67
CA TRP A 38 -7.08 20.12 14.17
C TRP A 38 -7.29 21.39 13.34
N ALA A 39 -7.29 21.27 12.00
CA ALA A 39 -7.56 22.40 11.12
C ALA A 39 -8.95 23.01 11.36
N ILE A 40 -9.98 22.17 11.53
CA ILE A 40 -11.32 22.62 11.92
C ILE A 40 -11.29 23.34 13.27
N ARG A 41 -10.66 22.75 14.30
CA ARG A 41 -10.59 23.35 15.64
C ARG A 41 -9.95 24.74 15.60
N TYR A 42 -8.86 24.91 14.85
CA TYR A 42 -8.15 26.18 14.76
C TYR A 42 -8.89 27.23 13.93
N ASP A 43 -9.64 26.82 12.90
CA ASP A 43 -10.36 27.75 12.02
C ASP A 43 -11.77 28.11 12.54
N LYS A 44 -12.48 27.14 13.14
CA LYS A 44 -13.90 27.25 13.52
C LYS A 44 -14.17 27.12 15.02
N GLY A 45 -13.16 26.76 15.81
CA GLY A 45 -13.30 26.57 17.25
C GLY A 45 -13.81 25.18 17.65
N GLU A 46 -13.85 24.96 18.96
CA GLU A 46 -14.12 23.65 19.56
C GLU A 46 -15.59 23.22 19.44
N GLY A 47 -16.54 24.15 19.58
CA GLY A 47 -17.97 23.84 19.44
C GLY A 47 -18.31 23.30 18.04
N PHE A 48 -17.77 23.93 17.00
CA PHE A 48 -17.96 23.45 15.62
C PHE A 48 -17.34 22.06 15.42
N LEU A 49 -16.17 21.79 16.00
CA LEU A 49 -15.56 20.47 15.93
C LEU A 49 -16.45 19.41 16.61
N ALA A 50 -17.02 19.72 17.78
CA ALA A 50 -17.93 18.80 18.48
C ALA A 50 -19.15 18.46 17.61
N ASP A 51 -19.83 19.48 17.09
CA ASP A 51 -20.99 19.29 16.18
C ASP A 51 -20.61 18.48 14.93
N PHE A 52 -19.43 18.72 14.38
CA PHE A 52 -18.90 17.98 13.23
C PHE A 52 -18.66 16.50 13.55
N LEU A 53 -18.11 16.19 14.74
CA LEU A 53 -17.87 14.82 15.19
C LEU A 53 -19.19 14.09 15.52
N ASP A 54 -20.18 14.79 16.06
CA ASP A 54 -21.53 14.26 16.35
C ASP A 54 -22.32 13.87 15.10
N ALA A 55 -21.87 14.31 13.92
CA ALA A 55 -22.42 13.89 12.63
C ALA A 55 -21.98 12.46 12.22
N TYR A 56 -21.00 11.87 12.91
CA TYR A 56 -20.60 10.48 12.72
C TYR A 56 -21.41 9.53 13.62
N GLY A 57 -21.64 8.29 13.18
CA GLY A 57 -22.40 7.28 13.94
C GLY A 57 -23.89 7.18 13.59
N ASP A 58 -24.63 6.31 14.28
CA ASP A 58 -26.09 6.17 14.24
C ASP A 58 -26.75 6.13 12.84
N GLY A 59 -26.14 5.44 11.88
CA GLY A 59 -26.66 5.34 10.51
C GLY A 59 -26.64 6.66 9.72
N LYS A 60 -26.01 7.71 10.26
CA LYS A 60 -25.77 8.97 9.56
C LYS A 60 -24.70 8.78 8.49
N SER A 61 -24.81 9.55 7.39
CA SER A 61 -23.74 9.62 6.40
C SER A 61 -22.60 10.48 6.95
N ALA A 62 -21.43 9.88 7.12
CA ALA A 62 -20.23 10.60 7.53
C ALA A 62 -19.99 11.83 6.62
N PRO A 63 -19.74 13.03 7.20
CA PRO A 63 -19.59 14.26 6.43
C PRO A 63 -18.36 14.21 5.51
N VAL A 64 -17.30 13.52 5.92
CA VAL A 64 -16.11 13.24 5.11
C VAL A 64 -15.47 11.92 5.52
N LEU A 65 -14.87 11.22 4.57
CA LEU A 65 -14.07 10.01 4.78
C LEU A 65 -12.74 10.18 4.06
N PHE A 66 -11.66 9.79 4.73
CA PHE A 66 -10.31 9.78 4.18
C PHE A 66 -9.88 8.34 3.89
N SER A 67 -9.23 8.12 2.76
CA SER A 67 -8.44 6.90 2.55
C SER A 67 -7.02 7.14 3.08
N SER A 68 -6.30 6.06 3.35
CA SER A 68 -4.83 6.14 3.44
C SER A 68 -4.27 6.58 2.09
N ALA A 69 -3.13 7.27 2.12
CA ALA A 69 -2.39 7.59 0.92
C ALA A 69 -1.77 6.32 0.34
N VAL A 70 -1.69 6.31 -0.99
CA VAL A 70 -1.00 5.28 -1.76
C VAL A 70 -0.11 5.97 -2.79
N VAL A 71 0.89 5.24 -3.28
CA VAL A 71 1.72 5.78 -4.36
C VAL A 71 0.84 6.08 -5.58
N SER A 72 1.08 7.22 -6.22
CA SER A 72 0.27 7.65 -7.35
C SER A 72 0.28 6.59 -8.47
N GLY A 73 -0.90 6.12 -8.86
CA GLY A 73 -1.05 5.11 -9.91
C GLY A 73 -1.19 3.67 -9.39
N THR A 74 -1.12 3.47 -8.08
CA THR A 74 -1.34 2.18 -7.43
C THR A 74 -2.53 2.19 -6.48
N LEU A 75 -2.89 1.00 -6.02
CA LEU A 75 -3.81 0.74 -4.92
C LEU A 75 -3.20 -0.34 -4.04
N GLN A 76 -3.59 -0.37 -2.76
CA GLN A 76 -3.23 -1.47 -1.88
C GLN A 76 -3.83 -2.77 -2.42
N ARG A 77 -3.03 -3.82 -2.42
CA ARG A 77 -3.45 -5.17 -2.76
C ARG A 77 -4.33 -5.72 -1.64
N PRO A 78 -5.56 -6.19 -1.92
CA PRO A 78 -6.34 -6.94 -0.95
C PRO A 78 -5.59 -8.17 -0.45
N VAL A 79 -5.67 -8.41 0.86
CA VAL A 79 -5.18 -9.65 1.47
C VAL A 79 -6.13 -10.78 1.09
N LEU A 80 -5.60 -11.80 0.42
CA LEU A 80 -6.35 -12.97 -0.01
C LEU A 80 -5.81 -14.25 0.65
N PRO A 81 -6.64 -15.30 0.77
CA PRO A 81 -6.13 -16.62 1.08
C PRO A 81 -5.10 -17.05 0.02
N PRO A 82 -3.91 -17.52 0.42
CA PRO A 82 -2.93 -18.00 -0.52
C PRO A 82 -3.44 -19.25 -1.25
N LEU A 83 -2.89 -19.53 -2.43
CA LEU A 83 -3.13 -20.79 -3.11
C LEU A 83 -2.65 -21.97 -2.24
N ASP A 84 -3.39 -23.08 -2.31
CA ASP A 84 -2.91 -24.33 -1.72
C ASP A 84 -1.70 -24.89 -2.52
N ARG A 85 -1.07 -25.93 -1.97
CA ARG A 85 0.11 -26.55 -2.59
C ARG A 85 -0.17 -27.14 -3.97
N ALA A 86 -1.35 -27.72 -4.18
CA ALA A 86 -1.73 -28.33 -5.44
C ALA A 86 -2.00 -27.27 -6.52
N GLN A 87 -2.70 -26.20 -6.15
CA GLN A 87 -2.95 -25.03 -7.00
C GLN A 87 -1.64 -24.34 -7.38
N THR A 88 -0.73 -24.14 -6.41
CA THR A 88 0.59 -23.56 -6.65
C THR A 88 1.39 -24.41 -7.63
N ARG A 89 1.44 -25.73 -7.41
CA ARG A 89 2.14 -26.66 -8.32
C ARG A 89 1.57 -26.60 -9.74
N ARG A 90 0.24 -26.65 -9.89
CA ARG A 90 -0.43 -26.55 -11.20
C ARG A 90 -0.09 -25.24 -11.90
N PHE A 91 -0.09 -24.12 -11.18
CA PHE A 91 0.28 -22.83 -11.75
C PHE A 91 1.74 -22.82 -12.24
N VAL A 92 2.66 -23.39 -11.46
CA VAL A 92 4.08 -23.49 -11.86
C VAL A 92 4.24 -24.38 -13.10
N GLU A 93 3.61 -25.55 -13.12
CA GLU A 93 3.61 -26.44 -14.27
C GLU A 93 3.03 -25.77 -15.51
N GLU A 94 1.87 -25.09 -15.39
CA GLU A 94 1.20 -24.39 -16.49
C GLU A 94 2.06 -23.24 -17.04
N LYS A 95 2.61 -22.38 -16.18
CA LYS A 95 3.20 -21.10 -16.58
C LYS A 95 4.71 -21.11 -16.76
N PHE A 96 5.44 -22.01 -16.12
CA PHE A 96 6.91 -22.00 -16.16
C PHE A 96 7.49 -23.22 -16.89
N ILE A 97 6.79 -24.35 -16.88
CA ILE A 97 7.23 -25.57 -17.59
C ILE A 97 6.57 -25.65 -18.97
N ASN A 98 5.24 -25.64 -19.01
CA ASN A 98 4.46 -25.90 -20.22
C ASN A 98 4.26 -24.67 -21.12
N ASP A 99 4.40 -23.45 -20.58
CA ASP A 99 4.42 -22.24 -21.39
C ASP A 99 5.76 -22.19 -22.16
N ASN A 100 5.68 -22.10 -23.49
CA ASN A 100 6.85 -21.98 -24.37
C ASN A 100 7.42 -20.55 -24.39
N ALA A 101 7.35 -19.85 -23.26
CA ALA A 101 7.85 -18.50 -23.13
C ALA A 101 9.37 -18.48 -23.37
N GLU A 102 9.82 -17.61 -24.28
CA GLU A 102 11.25 -17.48 -24.61
C GLU A 102 12.10 -17.15 -23.39
N LEU A 103 11.55 -16.47 -22.38
CA LEU A 103 12.21 -16.14 -21.11
C LEU A 103 12.88 -17.33 -20.42
N PHE A 104 12.38 -18.55 -20.62
CA PHE A 104 12.83 -19.74 -19.92
C PHE A 104 13.50 -20.78 -20.84
N ARG A 105 13.72 -20.47 -22.12
CA ARG A 105 14.17 -21.45 -23.14
C ARG A 105 15.44 -22.21 -22.74
N ASP A 106 16.39 -21.53 -22.11
CA ASP A 106 17.70 -22.10 -21.77
C ASP A 106 17.72 -22.70 -20.34
N MET A 107 16.57 -22.72 -19.66
CA MET A 107 16.42 -23.30 -18.31
C MET A 107 15.89 -24.73 -18.37
N THR A 108 16.47 -25.60 -17.54
CA THR A 108 15.92 -26.93 -17.23
C THR A 108 14.60 -26.84 -16.46
N ASP A 109 13.78 -27.88 -16.50
CA ASP A 109 12.51 -27.94 -15.74
C ASP A 109 12.71 -27.69 -14.25
N ARG A 110 13.81 -28.21 -13.67
CA ARG A 110 14.14 -27.97 -12.25
C ARG A 110 14.39 -26.49 -11.96
N GLN A 111 15.12 -25.80 -12.85
CA GLN A 111 15.36 -24.36 -12.73
C GLN A 111 14.06 -23.57 -12.90
N ARG A 112 13.23 -23.94 -13.88
CA ARG A 112 11.91 -23.31 -14.12
C ARG A 112 11.00 -23.42 -12.90
N VAL A 113 10.93 -24.60 -12.29
CA VAL A 113 10.17 -24.81 -11.05
C VAL A 113 10.68 -23.92 -9.92
N PHE A 114 12.00 -23.89 -9.71
CA PHE A 114 12.61 -23.06 -8.67
C PHE A 114 12.33 -21.57 -8.90
N THR A 115 12.46 -21.09 -10.14
CA THR A 115 12.15 -19.71 -10.54
C THR A 115 10.68 -19.39 -10.27
N GLY A 116 9.75 -20.24 -10.71
CA GLY A 116 8.32 -20.04 -10.49
C GLY A 116 7.95 -19.96 -9.01
N MET A 117 8.48 -20.87 -8.19
CA MET A 117 8.26 -20.83 -6.74
C MET A 117 8.82 -19.56 -6.08
N SER A 118 10.01 -19.12 -6.52
CA SER A 118 10.66 -17.90 -6.02
C SER A 118 9.88 -16.65 -6.39
N LEU A 119 9.37 -16.56 -7.62
CA LEU A 119 8.56 -15.45 -8.10
C LEU A 119 7.21 -15.39 -7.40
N ILE A 120 6.52 -16.51 -7.21
CA ILE A 120 5.26 -16.54 -6.45
C ILE A 120 5.50 -16.01 -5.03
N LYS A 121 6.59 -16.43 -4.37
CA LYS A 121 6.95 -15.93 -3.04
C LYS A 121 7.22 -14.42 -3.05
N ALA A 122 7.92 -13.90 -4.06
CA ALA A 122 8.17 -12.47 -4.19
C ALA A 122 6.87 -11.70 -4.46
N TRP A 123 6.04 -12.18 -5.37
CA TRP A 123 4.75 -11.59 -5.71
C TRP A 123 3.78 -11.57 -4.55
N ASN A 124 3.78 -12.59 -3.68
CA ASN A 124 2.96 -12.62 -2.47
C ASN A 124 3.34 -11.54 -1.44
N LYS A 125 4.53 -10.95 -1.56
CA LYS A 125 4.99 -9.84 -0.71
C LYS A 125 4.65 -8.46 -1.29
N LEU A 126 4.14 -8.38 -2.51
CA LEU A 126 3.76 -7.10 -3.11
C LEU A 126 2.55 -6.52 -2.39
N GLU A 127 2.73 -5.35 -1.81
CA GLU A 127 1.69 -4.61 -1.08
C GLU A 127 0.78 -3.80 -2.01
N TYR A 128 1.27 -3.45 -3.21
CA TYR A 128 0.58 -2.58 -4.14
C TYR A 128 0.36 -3.26 -5.49
N ILE A 129 -0.75 -2.88 -6.14
CA ILE A 129 -1.04 -3.21 -7.54
C ILE A 129 -1.30 -1.92 -8.31
N SER A 130 -0.99 -1.90 -9.60
CA SER A 130 -1.31 -0.75 -10.44
C SER A 130 -2.82 -0.61 -10.65
N ILE A 131 -3.29 0.61 -10.95
CA ILE A 131 -4.71 0.83 -11.30
C ILE A 131 -5.12 -0.01 -12.52
N GLU A 132 -4.22 -0.27 -13.47
CA GLU A 132 -4.50 -1.14 -14.62
C GLU A 132 -4.76 -2.58 -14.18
N GLN A 133 -3.91 -3.11 -13.29
CA GLN A 133 -4.08 -4.45 -12.73
C GLN A 133 -5.38 -4.54 -11.92
N TRP A 134 -5.65 -3.54 -11.07
CA TRP A 134 -6.90 -3.48 -10.32
C TRP A 134 -8.13 -3.48 -11.24
N LYS A 135 -8.13 -2.69 -12.33
CA LYS A 135 -9.24 -2.67 -13.29
C LYS A 135 -9.53 -4.04 -13.91
N LYS A 136 -8.51 -4.87 -14.11
CA LYS A 136 -8.65 -6.25 -14.61
C LYS A 136 -9.19 -7.21 -13.56
N LEU A 137 -8.93 -6.94 -12.28
CA LEU A 137 -9.26 -7.81 -11.15
C LEU A 137 -10.54 -7.41 -10.40
N LYS A 138 -11.03 -6.18 -10.58
CA LYS A 138 -12.09 -5.56 -9.75
C LYS A 138 -13.39 -6.37 -9.63
N ASP A 139 -13.75 -7.15 -10.65
CA ASP A 139 -15.02 -7.88 -10.71
C ASP A 139 -14.88 -9.34 -10.24
N ASP A 140 -13.66 -9.89 -10.18
CA ASP A 140 -13.37 -11.27 -9.76
C ASP A 140 -11.93 -11.32 -9.22
N TYR A 141 -11.78 -10.98 -7.94
CA TYR A 141 -10.50 -10.82 -7.28
C TYR A 141 -10.13 -12.13 -6.55
N SER A 142 -9.23 -12.92 -7.15
CA SER A 142 -8.71 -14.17 -6.57
C SER A 142 -7.20 -14.29 -6.72
N GLU A 143 -6.57 -15.06 -5.84
CA GLU A 143 -5.10 -15.16 -5.78
C GLU A 143 -4.53 -15.74 -7.09
N LEU A 144 -5.23 -16.71 -7.68
CA LEU A 144 -4.86 -17.27 -8.98
C LEU A 144 -4.88 -16.20 -10.09
N ARG A 145 -5.89 -15.32 -10.11
CA ARG A 145 -5.97 -14.23 -11.10
C ARG A 145 -4.92 -13.16 -10.87
N VAL A 146 -4.60 -12.86 -9.62
CA VAL A 146 -3.50 -11.96 -9.26
C VAL A 146 -2.18 -12.50 -9.81
N LEU A 147 -1.85 -13.76 -9.51
CA LEU A 147 -0.61 -14.40 -10.00
C LEU A 147 -0.56 -14.48 -11.53
N LYS A 148 -1.67 -14.79 -12.21
CA LYS A 148 -1.75 -14.73 -13.67
C LYS A 148 -1.44 -13.32 -14.18
N THR A 149 -2.04 -12.30 -13.57
CA THR A 149 -1.83 -10.89 -13.95
C THR A 149 -0.37 -10.47 -13.75
N PHE A 150 0.28 -10.93 -12.68
CA PHE A 150 1.70 -10.68 -12.43
C PHE A 150 2.61 -11.42 -13.39
N PHE A 151 2.28 -12.65 -13.75
CA PHE A 151 3.03 -13.42 -14.74
C PHE A 151 2.98 -12.78 -16.13
N GLU A 152 1.80 -12.34 -16.59
CA GLU A 152 1.68 -11.62 -17.87
C GLU A 152 2.50 -10.32 -17.88
N ARG A 153 2.51 -9.60 -16.75
CA ARG A 153 3.35 -8.41 -16.60
C ARG A 153 4.83 -8.77 -16.66
N TYR A 154 5.25 -9.81 -15.95
CA TYR A 154 6.63 -10.27 -15.89
C TYR A 154 7.16 -10.67 -17.28
N LYS A 155 6.33 -11.31 -18.13
CA LYS A 155 6.67 -11.60 -19.53
C LYS A 155 6.87 -10.33 -20.36
N ARG A 156 5.99 -9.33 -20.19
CA ARG A 156 6.03 -8.09 -20.95
C ARG A 156 7.18 -7.17 -20.56
N GLU A 157 7.53 -7.14 -19.27
CA GLU A 157 8.50 -6.20 -18.68
C GLU A 157 9.85 -6.89 -18.37
N GLU A 158 10.13 -8.06 -18.97
CA GLU A 158 11.37 -8.85 -18.85
C GLU A 158 12.07 -8.76 -17.48
N GLY A 159 11.47 -9.36 -16.45
CA GLY A 159 12.16 -9.43 -15.15
C GLY A 159 11.80 -8.34 -14.15
N PHE A 160 10.56 -7.81 -14.22
CA PHE A 160 9.99 -6.82 -13.29
C PHE A 160 10.61 -6.85 -11.86
N SER A 161 11.34 -5.79 -11.51
CA SER A 161 11.67 -5.46 -10.11
C SER A 161 10.66 -4.43 -9.61
N ASP A 162 10.02 -4.68 -8.48
CA ASP A 162 9.05 -3.74 -7.92
C ASP A 162 9.74 -2.42 -7.53
N SER A 163 9.46 -1.36 -8.27
CA SER A 163 10.01 -0.02 -8.05
C SER A 163 9.05 0.91 -7.29
N THR A 164 7.92 0.38 -6.81
CA THR A 164 6.86 1.18 -6.20
C THR A 164 6.76 0.95 -4.68
N SER A 165 7.91 0.92 -4.01
CA SER A 165 8.00 0.84 -2.56
C SER A 165 8.45 2.16 -1.95
N PHE A 166 7.97 2.45 -0.75
CA PHE A 166 8.65 3.40 0.11
C PHE A 166 9.98 2.78 0.55
N GLU A 167 11.05 3.56 0.52
CA GLU A 167 12.32 3.17 1.14
C GLU A 167 12.33 3.69 2.56
N THR A 168 12.72 2.84 3.50
CA THR A 168 12.90 3.23 4.90
C THR A 168 14.36 3.60 5.13
N GLU A 169 14.59 4.82 5.59
CA GLU A 169 15.90 5.32 5.99
C GLU A 169 16.05 5.24 7.52
N VAL A 170 17.12 4.60 7.99
CA VAL A 170 17.46 4.58 9.41
C VAL A 170 18.48 5.68 9.70
N ALA A 171 18.01 6.79 10.26
CA ALA A 171 18.85 7.90 10.67
C ALA A 171 19.30 7.72 12.12
N THR A 172 20.61 7.83 12.37
CA THR A 172 21.20 7.73 13.70
C THR A 172 21.66 9.12 14.18
N SER A 173 21.34 9.46 15.43
CA SER A 173 21.67 10.75 16.06
C SER A 173 22.10 10.55 17.51
N ASN A 174 22.92 11.43 18.04
CA ASN A 174 23.33 11.44 19.44
C ASN A 174 23.00 12.80 20.10
N ALA A 175 22.78 12.78 21.41
CA ALA A 175 22.67 14.02 22.19
C ALA A 175 24.02 14.34 22.84
N ILE A 176 24.59 15.50 22.50
CA ILE A 176 25.84 16.00 23.05
C ILE A 176 25.52 17.12 24.03
N SER A 177 26.02 17.01 25.26
CA SER A 177 25.86 18.07 26.25
C SER A 177 26.66 19.30 25.84
N ARG A 178 26.02 20.48 25.92
CA ARG A 178 26.68 21.76 25.64
C ARG A 178 27.69 22.16 26.72
N THR A 179 27.54 21.65 27.94
CA THR A 179 28.43 22.00 29.06
C THR A 179 29.69 21.15 29.09
N SER A 180 29.58 19.85 28.80
CA SER A 180 30.72 18.93 28.81
C SER A 180 31.35 18.69 27.44
N GLY A 181 30.66 19.04 26.34
CA GLY A 181 31.08 18.71 24.98
C GLY A 181 31.07 17.21 24.68
N THR A 182 30.52 16.40 25.58
CA THR A 182 30.51 14.95 25.54
C THR A 182 29.09 14.41 25.65
N VAL A 183 28.92 13.15 25.24
CA VAL A 183 27.69 12.40 25.52
C VAL A 183 27.70 12.03 27.01
N THR A 184 26.74 12.54 27.77
CA THR A 184 26.65 12.24 29.21
C THR A 184 25.79 11.01 29.45
N ALA A 185 26.14 10.20 30.44
CA ALA A 185 25.42 8.98 30.80
C ALA A 185 23.95 9.24 31.22
N GLU A 186 23.65 10.45 31.71
CA GLU A 186 22.32 10.82 32.21
C GLU A 186 21.41 11.46 31.14
N SER A 187 21.96 12.02 30.04
CA SER A 187 21.17 12.79 29.07
C SER A 187 21.36 12.42 27.59
N GLY A 188 22.18 11.43 27.23
CA GLY A 188 22.40 11.12 25.81
C GLY A 188 22.77 9.68 25.52
N GLY A 189 21.87 8.98 24.84
CA GLY A 189 22.16 7.73 24.15
C GLY A 189 22.35 7.95 22.65
N LEU A 190 22.59 6.84 21.94
CA LEU A 190 22.42 6.74 20.50
C LEU A 190 20.92 6.61 20.20
N PHE A 191 20.37 7.51 19.40
CA PHE A 191 18.97 7.48 18.98
C PHE A 191 18.89 7.11 17.51
N GLN A 192 18.06 6.12 17.21
CA GLN A 192 17.73 5.75 15.84
C GLN A 192 16.30 6.19 15.54
N ARG A 193 16.09 6.67 14.31
CA ARG A 193 14.78 7.05 13.80
C ARG A 193 14.62 6.49 12.40
N GLU A 194 13.53 5.79 12.18
CA GLU A 194 13.10 5.34 10.86
C GLU A 194 12.30 6.48 10.20
N LYS A 195 12.58 6.76 8.93
CA LYS A 195 11.92 7.78 8.12
C LYS A 195 11.72 7.32 6.69
#